data_AF-A0A3A0D5U9-F1
#
_entry.id   AF-A0A3A0D5U9-F1
#
_cell.length_a   1.000
_cell.length_b   1.000
_cell.length_c   1.000
_cell.angle_alpha   90.00
_cell.angle_beta   90.00
_cell.angle_gamma   90.00
#
_symmetry.space_group_name_H-M   'P 1'
#
loop_
_entity.id
_entity.type
_entity.pdbx_description
1 polymer ?
#
loop_
_entity_poly.entity_id
_entity_poly.type
_entity_poly.pdbx_seq_one_letter_code
_entity_poly.pdbx_strand_id
1 'polypeptide(L)'
;MLMHLPLGAWCALGPLPGTRRRGSLPFAVLASAAVVAACEFAQVFVYSRYADTTDVFVATIGAAIGAYVALRFAQRDAVVPSRQPADRRNVFWIALAGFVAIYVSFLCAVYWSPFEVLTDPRRIERRLHNYLKVPFSALYWGTEFNAVTQVLGKFFSFFPLGIAAALAARRVGLASRPARITAALLVATASVALGAAIELVQTFFPPHFPDITDTLFYATGTIAGYSVARYVLVRSPPSITDSGQPTPPDTAPKKREKC
;
A
#
# COMPACT_ATOMS: atom_id res chain seq x y z
N MET A 1 -3.22 1.55 -15.39
CA MET A 1 -1.95 2.28 -15.12
C MET A 1 -1.45 2.13 -13.67
N LEU A 2 -2.04 2.81 -12.68
CA LEU A 2 -1.43 2.95 -11.34
C LEU A 2 -1.63 1.79 -10.34
N MET A 3 -2.56 0.87 -10.59
CA MET A 3 -2.77 -0.30 -9.71
C MET A 3 -1.60 -1.30 -9.76
N HIS A 4 -0.79 -1.25 -10.82
CA HIS A 4 0.34 -2.16 -11.06
C HIS A 4 1.69 -1.62 -10.55
N LEU A 5 1.77 -0.35 -10.14
CA LEU A 5 2.92 0.23 -9.45
C LEU A 5 3.37 -0.58 -8.21
N PRO A 6 2.47 -0.94 -7.27
CA PRO A 6 2.83 -1.77 -6.12
C PRO A 6 3.23 -3.20 -6.51
N LEU A 7 2.69 -3.75 -7.61
CA LEU A 7 3.07 -5.08 -8.12
C LEU A 7 4.54 -5.08 -8.61
N GLY A 8 4.95 -4.05 -9.35
CA GLY A 8 6.34 -3.88 -9.78
C GLY A 8 7.31 -3.66 -8.62
N ALA A 9 6.93 -2.84 -7.63
CA ALA A 9 7.72 -2.66 -6.41
C ALA A 9 7.84 -3.96 -5.60
N TRP A 10 6.77 -4.76 -5.53
CA TRP A 10 6.77 -6.07 -4.87
C TRP A 10 7.65 -7.07 -5.61
N CYS A 11 7.62 -7.13 -6.94
CA CYS A 11 8.51 -8.01 -7.70
C CYS A 11 9.99 -7.62 -7.58
N ALA A 12 10.28 -6.34 -7.36
CA ALA A 12 11.64 -5.84 -7.17
C ALA A 12 12.19 -6.04 -5.75
N LEU A 13 11.33 -5.94 -4.73
CA LEU A 13 11.71 -5.99 -3.31
C LEU A 13 11.34 -7.29 -2.60
N GLY A 14 10.46 -8.10 -3.21
CA GLY A 14 9.96 -9.34 -2.66
C GLY A 14 11.06 -10.40 -2.57
N PRO A 15 11.18 -11.12 -1.44
CA PRO A 15 12.12 -12.21 -1.33
C PRO A 15 11.61 -13.36 -2.19
N LEU A 16 12.30 -13.65 -3.30
CA LEU A 16 12.16 -14.96 -3.93
C LEU A 16 12.54 -16.03 -2.89
N PRO A 17 11.74 -17.10 -2.73
CA PRO A 17 12.08 -18.18 -1.81
C PRO A 17 13.49 -18.68 -2.11
N GLY A 18 14.40 -18.55 -1.13
CA GLY A 18 15.76 -19.11 -1.22
C GLY A 18 16.88 -18.19 -1.70
N THR A 19 16.64 -16.91 -2.06
CA THR A 19 17.74 -16.00 -2.44
C THR A 19 17.74 -14.69 -1.64
N ARG A 20 18.89 -14.36 -1.02
CA ARG A 20 19.15 -13.05 -0.36
C ARG A 20 19.42 -11.92 -1.35
N ARG A 21 19.22 -12.14 -2.66
CA ARG A 21 19.51 -11.14 -3.70
C ARG A 21 18.22 -10.43 -4.11
N ARG A 22 18.27 -9.10 -4.08
CA ARG A 22 17.25 -8.23 -4.68
C ARG A 22 17.17 -8.56 -6.18
N GLY A 23 15.95 -8.65 -6.72
CA GLY A 23 15.73 -8.90 -8.14
C GLY A 23 16.34 -7.79 -9.02
N SER A 24 16.87 -8.15 -10.18
CA SER A 24 17.28 -7.15 -11.16
C SER A 24 16.06 -6.43 -11.73
N LEU A 25 16.19 -5.14 -12.08
CA LEU A 25 15.13 -4.36 -12.75
C LEU A 25 14.48 -5.14 -13.92
N PRO A 26 15.23 -5.74 -14.87
CA PRO A 26 14.62 -6.50 -15.95
C PRO A 26 13.83 -7.71 -15.46
N PHE A 27 14.26 -8.39 -14.40
CA PHE A 27 13.51 -9.51 -13.83
C PHE A 27 12.20 -9.04 -13.19
N ALA A 28 12.22 -7.96 -12.41
CA ALA A 28 11.01 -7.40 -11.78
C ALA A 28 10.00 -6.91 -12.83
N VAL A 29 10.48 -6.29 -13.91
CA VAL A 29 9.66 -5.85 -15.05
C VAL A 29 9.07 -7.05 -15.79
N LEU A 30 9.87 -8.08 -16.10
CA LEU A 30 9.39 -9.27 -16.79
C LEU A 30 8.39 -10.07 -15.95
N ALA A 31 8.66 -10.23 -14.66
CA ALA A 31 7.75 -10.93 -13.74
C ALA A 31 6.41 -10.21 -13.60
N SER A 32 6.43 -8.88 -13.46
CA SER A 32 5.21 -8.08 -13.39
C SER A 32 4.46 -8.05 -14.73
N ALA A 33 5.17 -7.92 -15.86
CA ALA A 33 4.58 -8.03 -17.19
C ALA A 33 3.91 -9.39 -17.43
N ALA A 34 4.54 -10.48 -16.98
CA ALA A 34 3.99 -11.83 -17.09
C ALA A 34 2.72 -11.99 -16.24
N VAL A 35 2.68 -11.45 -15.02
CA VAL A 35 1.48 -11.47 -14.17
C VAL A 35 0.35 -10.66 -14.81
N VAL A 36 0.64 -9.46 -15.33
CA VAL A 36 -0.33 -8.61 -16.03
C VAL A 36 -0.85 -9.32 -17.28
N ALA A 37 0.03 -9.87 -18.11
CA ALA A 37 -0.36 -10.59 -19.32
C ALA A 37 -1.21 -11.83 -19.02
N ALA A 38 -0.91 -12.54 -17.93
CA ALA A 38 -1.73 -13.66 -17.47
C ALA A 38 -3.12 -13.21 -17.00
N CYS A 39 -3.21 -12.06 -16.31
CA CYS A 39 -4.49 -11.48 -15.92
C CYS A 39 -5.33 -11.05 -17.14
N GLU A 40 -4.72 -10.38 -18.12
CA GLU A 40 -5.40 -9.97 -19.36
C GLU A 40 -5.79 -11.18 -20.22
N PHE A 41 -4.95 -12.20 -20.29
CA PHE A 41 -5.30 -13.47 -20.95
C PHE A 41 -6.46 -14.19 -20.24
N ALA A 42 -6.49 -14.18 -18.91
CA ALA A 42 -7.61 -14.73 -18.14
C ALA A 42 -8.92 -13.97 -18.42
N GLN A 43 -8.85 -12.66 -18.69
CA GLN A 43 -10.02 -11.85 -19.05
C GLN A 43 -10.64 -12.26 -20.40
N VAL A 44 -9.88 -12.85 -21.33
CA VAL A 44 -10.43 -13.38 -22.60
C VAL A 44 -11.49 -14.46 -22.37
N PHE A 45 -11.38 -15.21 -21.26
CA PHE A 45 -12.35 -16.24 -20.88
C PHE A 45 -13.54 -15.68 -20.08
N VAL A 46 -13.54 -14.38 -19.78
CA VAL A 46 -14.61 -13.71 -19.04
C VAL A 46 -15.51 -12.99 -20.04
N TYR A 47 -16.68 -13.57 -20.30
CA TYR A 47 -17.65 -13.09 -21.30
C TYR A 47 -18.02 -11.59 -21.19
N SER A 48 -17.91 -10.99 -19.99
CA SER A 48 -18.25 -9.59 -19.73
C SER A 48 -17.07 -8.61 -19.80
N ARG A 49 -15.85 -9.08 -20.09
CA ARG A 49 -14.63 -8.27 -20.11
C ARG A 49 -13.98 -8.33 -21.48
N TYR A 50 -13.39 -7.21 -21.88
CA TYR A 50 -12.57 -7.11 -23.07
C TYR A 50 -11.12 -7.03 -22.61
N ALA A 51 -10.32 -8.02 -22.99
CA ALA A 51 -8.88 -7.92 -22.81
C ALA A 51 -8.35 -6.83 -23.75
N ASP A 52 -7.66 -5.84 -23.20
CA ASP A 52 -7.09 -4.73 -23.97
C ASP A 52 -5.57 -4.78 -23.89
N THR A 53 -4.92 -4.95 -25.04
CA THR A 53 -3.46 -4.85 -25.16
C THR A 53 -2.92 -3.54 -24.60
N THR A 54 -3.69 -2.45 -24.69
CA THR A 54 -3.36 -1.16 -24.11
C THR A 54 -3.18 -1.28 -22.60
N ASP A 55 -4.05 -2.03 -21.91
CA ASP A 55 -3.97 -2.25 -20.46
C ASP A 55 -2.73 -3.06 -20.07
N VAL A 56 -2.30 -4.03 -20.88
CA VAL A 56 -1.03 -4.75 -20.69
C VAL A 56 0.17 -3.80 -20.76
N PHE A 57 0.25 -2.97 -21.80
CA PHE A 57 1.34 -2.00 -21.98
C PHE A 57 1.39 -1.00 -20.83
N VAL A 58 0.23 -0.45 -20.51
CA VAL A 58 -0.02 0.52 -19.44
C VAL A 58 0.38 -0.03 -18.07
N ALA A 59 0.00 -1.26 -17.77
CA ALA A 59 0.31 -1.94 -16.52
C ALA A 59 1.79 -2.29 -16.40
N THR A 60 2.43 -2.69 -17.51
CA THR A 60 3.86 -3.00 -17.56
C THR A 60 4.72 -1.75 -17.31
N ILE A 61 4.35 -0.60 -17.89
CA ILE A 61 5.02 0.69 -17.64
C ILE A 61 4.89 1.07 -16.16
N GLY A 62 3.68 0.96 -15.59
CA GLY A 62 3.45 1.22 -14.17
C GLY A 62 4.31 0.34 -13.28
N ALA A 63 4.40 -0.95 -13.58
CA ALA A 63 5.25 -1.87 -12.82
C ALA A 63 6.74 -1.58 -12.99
N ALA A 64 7.19 -1.17 -14.17
CA ALA A 64 8.58 -0.76 -14.41
C ALA A 64 8.97 0.49 -13.62
N ILE A 65 8.09 1.48 -13.56
CA ILE A 65 8.29 2.68 -12.73
C ILE A 65 8.36 2.28 -11.25
N GLY A 66 7.44 1.43 -10.78
CA GLY A 66 7.43 0.93 -9.40
C GLY A 66 8.71 0.17 -9.02
N ALA A 67 9.18 -0.72 -9.90
CA ALA A 67 10.43 -1.46 -9.73
C ALA A 67 11.66 -0.55 -9.75
N TYR A 68 11.71 0.41 -10.69
CA TYR A 68 12.81 1.37 -10.82
C TYR A 68 12.94 2.25 -9.57
N VAL A 69 11.82 2.81 -9.10
CA VAL A 69 11.78 3.64 -7.89
C VAL A 69 12.22 2.80 -6.68
N ALA A 70 11.66 1.61 -6.50
CA ALA A 70 12.01 0.71 -5.41
C ALA A 70 13.51 0.36 -5.36
N LEU A 71 14.10 0.01 -6.51
CA LEU A 71 15.52 -0.32 -6.59
C LEU A 71 16.42 0.89 -6.40
N ARG A 72 16.05 2.08 -6.89
CA ARG A 72 16.81 3.32 -6.71
C ARG A 72 16.85 3.78 -5.25
N PHE A 73 15.75 3.66 -4.51
CA PHE A 73 15.73 3.93 -3.08
C PHE A 73 16.54 2.89 -2.30
N ALA A 74 16.41 1.61 -2.65
CA ALA A 74 17.15 0.53 -2.00
C ALA A 74 18.67 0.58 -2.26
N GLN A 75 19.10 1.09 -3.43
CA GLN A 75 20.51 1.30 -3.78
C GLN A 75 21.10 2.54 -3.11
N ARG A 76 20.32 3.62 -2.92
CA ARG A 76 20.76 4.80 -2.16
C ARG A 76 21.04 4.50 -0.70
N ASP A 77 20.31 3.57 -0.09
CA ASP A 77 20.58 3.11 1.28
C ASP A 77 21.89 2.31 1.40
N ALA A 78 22.40 1.74 0.30
CA ALA A 78 23.62 0.94 0.28
C ALA A 78 24.92 1.75 0.08
N VAL A 79 24.83 2.99 -0.45
CA VAL A 79 26.00 3.77 -0.89
C VAL A 79 26.29 5.00 -0.03
N VAL A 80 25.39 5.41 0.89
CA VAL A 80 25.61 6.59 1.75
C VAL A 80 26.14 6.19 3.14
N PRO A 81 27.42 6.48 3.46
CA PRO A 81 27.93 6.32 4.82
C PRO A 81 27.27 7.35 5.75
N SER A 82 26.83 6.87 6.92
CA SER A 82 26.70 7.62 8.18
C SER A 82 26.07 9.03 8.13
N ARG A 83 24.81 9.18 7.69
CA ARG A 83 23.97 10.28 8.18
C ARG A 83 23.40 9.91 9.56
N GLN A 84 23.43 10.86 10.50
CA GLN A 84 22.93 10.66 11.87
C GLN A 84 21.54 9.99 11.88
N PRO A 85 21.25 9.10 12.86
CA PRO A 85 19.99 8.36 12.92
C PRO A 85 18.73 9.27 12.93
N ALA A 86 18.87 10.52 13.35
CA ALA A 86 17.82 11.54 13.30
C ALA A 86 17.42 11.93 11.87
N ASP A 87 18.38 12.14 10.95
CA ASP A 87 18.10 12.50 9.55
C ASP A 87 17.39 11.39 8.80
N ARG A 88 17.82 10.14 9.00
CA ARG A 88 17.17 8.97 8.38
C ARG A 88 15.74 8.77 8.89
N ARG A 89 15.46 9.16 10.14
CA ARG A 89 14.11 9.11 10.72
C ARG A 89 13.20 10.16 10.07
N ASN A 90 13.68 11.39 9.89
CA ASN A 90 12.90 12.46 9.28
C ASN A 90 12.60 12.20 7.80
N VAL A 91 13.60 11.73 7.03
CA VAL A 91 13.41 11.38 5.61
C VAL A 91 12.36 10.26 5.43
N PHE A 92 12.36 9.25 6.31
CA PHE A 92 11.34 8.19 6.28
C PHE A 92 9.93 8.74 6.45
N TRP A 93 9.71 9.61 7.45
CA TRP A 93 8.38 10.18 7.71
C TRP A 93 7.93 11.12 6.60
N ILE A 94 8.84 11.92 6.03
CA ILE A 94 8.56 12.77 4.88
C ILE A 94 8.18 11.92 3.66
N ALA A 95 8.95 10.86 3.37
CA ALA A 95 8.67 9.97 2.24
C ALA A 95 7.35 9.21 2.43
N LEU A 96 7.07 8.74 3.65
CA LEU A 96 5.83 8.03 3.96
C LEU A 96 4.61 8.96 3.88
N ALA A 97 4.71 10.17 4.45
CA ALA A 97 3.67 11.18 4.37
C ALA A 97 3.42 11.60 2.91
N GLY A 98 4.49 11.80 2.13
CA GLY A 98 4.41 12.09 0.70
C GLY A 98 3.74 10.96 -0.09
N PHE A 99 4.12 9.71 0.17
CA PHE A 99 3.48 8.54 -0.43
C PHE A 99 1.98 8.47 -0.09
N VAL A 100 1.63 8.58 1.19
CA VAL A 100 0.22 8.54 1.63
C VAL A 100 -0.57 9.69 1.02
N ALA A 101 -0.04 10.91 1.02
CA ALA A 101 -0.71 12.06 0.44
C ALA A 101 -0.96 11.89 -1.06
N ILE A 102 0.06 11.48 -1.82
CA ILE A 102 -0.07 11.21 -3.27
C ILE A 102 -1.09 10.09 -3.51
N TYR A 103 -1.03 9.02 -2.72
CA TYR A 103 -1.92 7.88 -2.88
C TYR A 103 -3.38 8.22 -2.54
N VAL A 104 -3.62 8.96 -1.45
CA VAL A 104 -4.97 9.43 -1.09
C VAL A 104 -5.51 10.38 -2.14
N SER A 105 -4.71 11.34 -2.63
CA SER A 105 -5.12 12.22 -3.73
C SER A 105 -5.47 11.44 -4.99
N PHE A 106 -4.71 10.38 -5.29
CA PHE A 106 -5.00 9.48 -6.39
C PHE A 106 -6.33 8.73 -6.18
N LEU A 107 -6.60 8.20 -4.98
CA LEU A 107 -7.88 7.57 -4.66
C LEU A 107 -9.03 8.57 -4.87
N CYS A 108 -8.92 9.78 -4.33
CA CYS A 108 -9.93 10.82 -4.54
C CYS A 108 -10.18 11.07 -6.03
N ALA A 109 -9.13 11.23 -6.84
CA ALA A 109 -9.27 11.46 -8.28
C ALA A 109 -9.98 10.30 -9.01
N VAL A 110 -9.72 9.04 -8.63
CA VAL A 110 -10.36 7.87 -9.23
C VAL A 110 -11.82 7.76 -8.80
N TYR A 111 -12.10 7.87 -7.50
CA TYR A 111 -13.44 7.70 -6.96
C TYR A 111 -14.38 8.87 -7.27
N TRP A 112 -13.85 10.08 -7.48
CA TRP A 112 -14.65 11.25 -7.86
C TRP A 112 -14.88 11.39 -9.37
N SER A 113 -14.26 10.54 -10.19
CA SER A 113 -14.50 10.53 -11.64
C SER A 113 -15.83 9.81 -11.96
N PRO A 114 -16.72 10.35 -12.81
CA PRO A 114 -16.56 11.54 -13.63
C PRO A 114 -16.82 12.82 -12.82
N PHE A 115 -16.03 13.88 -13.09
CA PHE A 115 -16.10 15.17 -12.38
C PHE A 115 -17.32 16.04 -12.79
N GLU A 116 -18.46 15.41 -13.00
CA GLU A 116 -19.73 16.07 -13.32
C GLU A 116 -20.45 16.42 -12.02
N VAL A 117 -20.29 17.65 -11.55
CA VAL A 117 -20.91 18.10 -10.30
C VAL A 117 -22.41 18.28 -10.51
N LEU A 118 -23.19 17.53 -9.75
CA LEU A 118 -24.63 17.70 -9.62
C LEU A 118 -24.91 18.88 -8.68
N THR A 119 -25.63 19.88 -9.18
CA THR A 119 -25.97 21.09 -8.43
C THR A 119 -27.44 21.14 -7.95
N ASP A 120 -28.28 20.18 -8.35
CA ASP A 120 -29.70 20.11 -7.96
C ASP A 120 -29.87 19.64 -6.49
N PRO A 121 -30.28 20.52 -5.55
CA PRO A 121 -30.37 20.21 -4.13
C PRO A 121 -31.34 19.08 -3.82
N ARG A 122 -32.47 18.99 -4.54
CA ARG A 122 -33.49 17.94 -4.31
C ARG A 122 -32.96 16.57 -4.69
N ARG A 123 -32.07 16.49 -5.67
CA ARG A 123 -31.45 15.24 -6.13
C ARG A 123 -30.30 14.82 -5.21
N ILE A 124 -29.57 15.77 -4.63
CA ILE A 124 -28.57 15.53 -3.58
C ILE A 124 -29.24 15.00 -2.30
N GLU A 125 -30.32 15.62 -1.85
CA GLU A 125 -31.08 15.20 -0.65
C GLU A 125 -31.56 13.74 -0.78
N ARG A 126 -32.13 13.36 -1.93
CA ARG A 126 -32.52 11.96 -2.20
C ARG A 126 -31.34 10.99 -2.14
N ARG A 127 -30.17 11.39 -2.65
CA ARG A 127 -28.95 10.56 -2.61
C ARG A 127 -28.40 10.38 -1.21
N LEU A 128 -28.40 11.44 -0.41
CA LEU A 128 -27.99 11.38 0.99
C LEU A 128 -28.94 10.53 1.84
N HIS A 129 -30.26 10.61 1.61
CA HIS A 129 -31.22 9.72 2.26
C HIS A 129 -31.02 8.25 1.85
N ASN A 130 -30.66 7.98 0.59
CA ASN A 130 -30.40 6.62 0.12
C ASN A 130 -29.11 6.04 0.70
N TYR A 131 -28.07 6.86 0.92
CA TYR A 131 -26.82 6.46 1.58
C TYR A 131 -27.05 5.77 2.94
N LEU A 132 -28.05 6.24 3.70
CA LEU A 132 -28.36 5.72 5.03
C LEU A 132 -29.40 4.59 5.04
N LYS A 133 -30.12 4.35 3.94
CA LYS A 133 -31.37 3.58 3.98
C LYS A 133 -31.23 2.08 3.75
N VAL A 134 -30.26 1.64 2.93
CA VAL A 134 -30.14 0.21 2.59
C VAL A 134 -28.67 -0.17 2.37
N PRO A 135 -28.01 -0.84 3.34
CA PRO A 135 -26.70 -1.44 3.10
C PRO A 135 -26.80 -2.52 2.02
N PHE A 136 -25.73 -2.69 1.24
CA PHE A 136 -25.61 -3.62 0.09
C PHE A 136 -26.50 -3.29 -1.11
N SER A 137 -27.15 -2.13 -1.14
CA SER A 137 -28.02 -1.77 -2.26
C SER A 137 -27.23 -1.65 -3.57
N ALA A 138 -25.99 -1.15 -3.52
CA ALA A 138 -25.13 -1.05 -4.70
C ALA A 138 -24.67 -2.43 -5.24
N LEU A 139 -24.58 -3.45 -4.37
CA LEU A 139 -24.23 -4.82 -4.76
C LEU A 139 -25.43 -5.57 -5.37
N TYR A 140 -26.65 -5.18 -5.01
CA TYR A 140 -27.87 -5.82 -5.49
C TYR A 140 -28.17 -5.45 -6.95
N TRP A 141 -27.85 -4.21 -7.36
CA TRP A 141 -28.09 -3.72 -8.71
C TRP A 141 -26.87 -3.97 -9.61
N GLY A 142 -26.76 -5.19 -10.13
CA GLY A 142 -25.70 -5.58 -11.07
C GLY A 142 -25.58 -7.08 -11.24
N THR A 143 -24.62 -7.52 -12.06
CA THR A 143 -24.25 -8.94 -12.11
C THR A 143 -23.39 -9.31 -10.89
N GLU A 144 -23.46 -10.56 -10.45
CA GLU A 144 -22.66 -11.10 -9.35
C GLU A 144 -21.16 -10.84 -9.56
N PHE A 145 -20.67 -10.98 -10.80
CA PHE A 145 -19.29 -10.68 -11.18
C PHE A 145 -18.93 -9.20 -11.00
N ASN A 146 -19.86 -8.28 -11.30
CA ASN A 146 -19.65 -6.86 -11.08
C ASN A 146 -19.57 -6.54 -9.58
N ALA A 147 -20.45 -7.13 -8.77
CA ALA A 147 -20.42 -6.98 -7.32
C ALA A 147 -19.08 -7.46 -6.72
N VAL A 148 -18.60 -8.64 -7.12
CA VAL A 148 -17.28 -9.15 -6.69
C VAL A 148 -16.16 -8.20 -7.08
N THR A 149 -16.16 -7.69 -8.32
CA THR A 149 -15.12 -6.77 -8.77
C THR A 149 -15.14 -5.46 -7.97
N GLN A 150 -16.32 -4.92 -7.67
CA GLN A 150 -16.45 -3.72 -6.85
C GLN A 150 -15.93 -3.93 -5.44
N VAL A 151 -16.30 -5.04 -4.79
CA VAL A 151 -15.83 -5.40 -3.44
C VAL A 151 -14.32 -5.55 -3.42
N LEU A 152 -13.76 -6.35 -4.32
CA LEU A 152 -12.32 -6.58 -4.40
C LEU A 152 -11.57 -5.29 -4.74
N GLY A 153 -12.10 -4.47 -5.65
CA GLY A 153 -11.53 -3.17 -5.99
C GLY A 153 -11.41 -2.26 -4.77
N LYS A 154 -12.50 -2.07 -4.03
CA LYS A 154 -12.55 -1.25 -2.80
C LYS A 154 -11.61 -1.78 -1.72
N PHE A 155 -11.62 -3.11 -1.52
CA PHE A 155 -10.72 -3.80 -0.58
C PHE A 155 -9.24 -3.56 -0.94
N PHE A 156 -8.85 -3.83 -2.19
CA PHE A 156 -7.46 -3.69 -2.63
C PHE A 156 -7.01 -2.24 -2.78
N SER A 157 -7.91 -1.28 -3.02
CA SER A 157 -7.60 0.15 -3.01
C SER A 157 -7.16 0.66 -1.63
N PHE A 158 -7.67 0.08 -0.55
CA PHE A 158 -7.31 0.51 0.81
C PHE A 158 -6.24 -0.37 1.47
N PHE A 159 -5.82 -1.45 0.80
CA PHE A 159 -4.78 -2.36 1.27
C PHE A 159 -3.40 -1.68 1.40
N PRO A 160 -2.90 -0.87 0.45
CA PRO A 160 -1.59 -0.20 0.56
C PRO A 160 -1.50 0.77 1.74
N LEU A 161 -2.61 1.42 2.12
CA LEU A 161 -2.66 2.27 3.31
C LEU A 161 -2.39 1.47 4.59
N GLY A 162 -2.90 0.23 4.66
CA GLY A 162 -2.61 -0.70 5.75
C GLY A 162 -1.13 -1.07 5.84
N ILE A 163 -0.49 -1.32 4.69
CA ILE A 163 0.97 -1.59 4.62
C ILE A 163 1.77 -0.39 5.12
N ALA A 164 1.44 0.81 4.63
CA ALA A 164 2.10 2.06 5.04
C ALA A 164 2.01 2.27 6.56
N ALA A 165 0.83 2.02 7.15
CA ALA A 165 0.61 2.07 8.57
C ALA A 165 1.42 1.00 9.35
N ALA A 166 1.57 -0.21 8.82
CA ALA A 166 2.39 -1.25 9.45
C ALA A 166 3.89 -0.88 9.44
N LEU A 167 4.37 -0.23 8.38
CA LEU A 167 5.74 0.30 8.30
C LEU A 167 5.98 1.42 9.31
N ALA A 168 5.04 2.37 9.43
CA ALA A 168 5.05 3.40 10.47
C ALA A 168 5.09 2.77 11.87
N ALA A 169 4.20 1.82 12.13
CA ALA A 169 4.09 1.12 13.40
C ALA A 169 5.40 0.39 13.80
N ARG A 170 6.07 -0.24 12.82
CA ARG A 170 7.38 -0.85 13.02
C ARG A 170 8.45 0.19 13.36
N ARG A 171 8.44 1.35 12.69
CA ARG A 171 9.44 2.40 12.89
C ARG A 171 9.31 3.11 14.25
N VAL A 172 8.09 3.22 14.77
CA VAL A 172 7.80 3.72 16.12
C VAL A 172 8.20 2.70 17.20
N GLY A 173 8.32 1.42 16.84
CA GLY A 173 8.74 0.37 17.78
C GLY A 173 7.60 -0.13 18.68
N LEU A 174 6.39 -0.28 18.15
CA LEU A 174 5.23 -0.80 18.89
C LEU A 174 5.48 -2.27 19.33
N ALA A 175 6.01 -2.43 20.54
CA ALA A 175 6.44 -3.71 21.10
C ALA A 175 5.27 -4.54 21.66
N SER A 176 4.34 -3.90 22.37
CA SER A 176 3.27 -4.59 23.08
C SER A 176 2.10 -5.00 22.17
N ARG A 177 1.47 -6.15 22.45
CA ARG A 177 0.22 -6.58 21.80
C ARG A 177 -0.90 -5.52 21.86
N PRO A 178 -1.23 -4.91 23.02
CA PRO A 178 -2.29 -3.91 23.08
C PRO A 178 -1.99 -2.70 22.18
N ALA A 179 -0.76 -2.16 22.20
CA ALA A 179 -0.43 -1.00 21.36
C ALA A 179 -0.54 -1.30 19.85
N ARG A 180 -0.31 -2.55 19.44
CA ARG A 180 -0.51 -2.99 18.04
C ARG A 180 -2.00 -3.07 17.67
N ILE A 181 -2.84 -3.56 18.59
CA ILE A 181 -4.29 -3.60 18.38
C ILE A 181 -4.83 -2.17 18.30
N THR A 182 -4.44 -1.28 19.21
CA THR A 182 -4.81 0.14 19.18
C THR A 182 -4.37 0.80 17.88
N ALA A 183 -3.15 0.56 17.41
CA ALA A 183 -2.69 1.07 16.11
C ALA A 183 -3.54 0.55 14.94
N ALA A 184 -3.88 -0.75 14.92
CA ALA A 184 -4.74 -1.32 13.90
C ALA A 184 -6.15 -0.70 13.92
N LEU A 185 -6.72 -0.48 15.11
CA LEU A 185 -8.03 0.16 15.27
C LEU A 185 -8.02 1.62 14.84
N LEU A 186 -6.98 2.39 15.20
CA LEU A 186 -6.83 3.78 14.78
C LEU A 186 -6.73 3.89 13.26
N VAL A 187 -5.95 2.99 12.65
CA VAL A 187 -5.78 2.94 11.19
C VAL A 187 -7.07 2.52 10.50
N ALA A 188 -7.80 1.53 11.03
CA ALA A 188 -9.11 1.15 10.52
C ALA A 188 -10.12 2.31 10.62
N THR A 189 -10.13 3.02 11.74
CA THR A 189 -11.00 4.19 11.97
C THR A 189 -10.65 5.32 11.00
N ALA A 190 -9.36 5.59 10.77
CA ALA A 190 -8.92 6.57 9.79
C ALA A 190 -9.35 6.19 8.36
N SER A 191 -9.28 4.90 8.01
CA SER A 191 -9.76 4.41 6.71
C SER A 191 -11.28 4.52 6.55
N VAL A 192 -12.06 4.23 7.61
CA VAL A 192 -13.52 4.44 7.59
C VAL A 192 -13.83 5.92 7.40
N ALA A 193 -13.13 6.81 8.13
CA ALA A 193 -13.33 8.26 8.00
C ALA A 193 -12.98 8.77 6.58
N LEU A 194 -11.86 8.31 6.02
CA LEU A 194 -11.46 8.64 4.65
C LEU A 194 -12.49 8.11 3.63
N GLY A 195 -12.90 6.87 3.79
CA GLY A 195 -13.93 6.23 2.97
C GLY A 195 -15.26 6.98 2.99
N ALA A 196 -15.74 7.30 4.20
CA ALA A 196 -16.96 8.08 4.39
C ALA A 196 -16.85 9.48 3.76
N ALA A 197 -15.67 10.12 3.83
CA ALA A 197 -15.44 11.38 3.15
C ALA A 197 -15.51 11.25 1.62
N ILE A 198 -14.91 10.20 1.05
CA ILE A 198 -14.98 9.91 -0.39
C ILE A 198 -16.45 9.66 -0.82
N GLU A 199 -17.17 8.81 -0.10
CA GLU A 199 -18.60 8.49 -0.31
C GLU A 199 -19.48 9.74 -0.25
N LEU A 200 -19.26 10.60 0.76
CA LEU A 200 -20.01 11.83 0.94
C LEU A 200 -19.78 12.77 -0.25
N VAL A 201 -18.54 12.87 -0.75
CA VAL A 201 -18.24 13.65 -1.94
C VAL A 201 -18.88 13.02 -3.20
N GLN A 202 -18.94 11.70 -3.31
CA GLN A 202 -19.61 11.02 -4.42
C GLN A 202 -21.11 11.30 -4.51
N THR A 203 -21.79 11.72 -3.43
CA THR A 203 -23.19 12.16 -3.51
C THR A 203 -23.39 13.27 -4.56
N PHE A 204 -22.37 14.10 -4.77
CA PHE A 204 -22.34 15.20 -5.73
C PHE A 204 -21.96 14.77 -7.15
N PHE A 205 -21.48 13.54 -7.39
CA PHE A 205 -20.99 13.09 -8.70
C PHE A 205 -21.82 11.90 -9.25
N PRO A 206 -22.81 12.11 -10.14
CA PRO A 206 -23.44 11.03 -10.91
C PRO A 206 -22.40 10.33 -11.79
N PRO A 207 -22.50 9.00 -12.04
CA PRO A 207 -23.58 8.08 -11.68
C PRO A 207 -23.38 7.34 -10.34
N HIS A 208 -22.43 7.73 -9.50
CA HIS A 208 -22.10 6.98 -8.28
C HIS A 208 -23.28 6.87 -7.30
N PHE A 209 -23.43 5.68 -6.74
CA PHE A 209 -24.38 5.39 -5.66
C PHE A 209 -23.58 5.18 -4.38
N PRO A 210 -23.51 6.17 -3.48
CA PRO A 210 -22.81 6.01 -2.22
C PRO A 210 -23.55 5.00 -1.35
N ASP A 211 -22.82 4.06 -0.75
CA ASP A 211 -23.30 2.97 0.08
C ASP A 211 -22.40 2.84 1.31
N ILE A 212 -22.96 2.99 2.51
CA ILE A 212 -22.22 2.89 3.77
C ILE A 212 -21.43 1.57 3.90
N THR A 213 -21.88 0.50 3.25
CA THR A 213 -21.22 -0.81 3.21
C THR A 213 -19.80 -0.73 2.63
N ASP A 214 -19.55 0.22 1.73
CA ASP A 214 -18.25 0.42 1.12
C ASP A 214 -17.19 0.83 2.15
N THR A 215 -17.59 1.56 3.19
CA THR A 215 -16.69 1.88 4.31
C THR A 215 -16.21 0.64 5.06
N LEU A 216 -16.99 -0.44 5.09
CA LEU A 216 -16.56 -1.73 5.65
C LEU A 216 -15.51 -2.40 4.75
N PHE A 217 -15.67 -2.32 3.43
CA PHE A 217 -14.67 -2.86 2.48
C PHE A 217 -13.35 -2.09 2.55
N TYR A 218 -13.40 -0.76 2.69
CA TYR A 218 -12.22 0.06 2.92
C TYR A 218 -11.50 -0.33 4.22
N ALA A 219 -12.24 -0.47 5.33
CA ALA A 219 -11.69 -0.85 6.63
C ALA A 219 -11.05 -2.24 6.60
N THR A 220 -11.75 -3.23 6.05
CA THR A 220 -11.26 -4.62 5.96
C THR A 220 -10.01 -4.72 5.09
N GLY A 221 -9.97 -4.00 3.96
CA GLY A 221 -8.78 -3.88 3.11
C GLY A 221 -7.58 -3.32 3.85
N THR A 222 -7.75 -2.23 4.59
CA THR A 222 -6.68 -1.65 5.40
C THR A 222 -6.21 -2.58 6.52
N ILE A 223 -7.13 -3.22 7.25
CA ILE A 223 -6.77 -4.16 8.33
C ILE A 223 -5.99 -5.35 7.77
N ALA A 224 -6.41 -5.90 6.62
CA ALA A 224 -5.72 -6.98 5.95
C ALA A 224 -4.30 -6.56 5.53
N GLY A 225 -4.15 -5.39 4.90
CA GLY A 225 -2.84 -4.84 4.52
C GLY A 225 -1.90 -4.65 5.71
N TYR A 226 -2.43 -4.11 6.81
CA TYR A 226 -1.68 -3.94 8.07
C TYR A 226 -1.22 -5.28 8.65
N SER A 227 -2.11 -6.28 8.67
CA SER A 227 -1.86 -7.60 9.25
C SER A 227 -0.84 -8.40 8.42
N VAL A 228 -1.00 -8.41 7.10
CA VAL A 228 -0.08 -9.09 6.17
C VAL A 228 1.30 -8.46 6.22
N ALA A 229 1.40 -7.14 6.11
CA ALA A 229 2.68 -6.43 6.21
C ALA A 229 3.38 -6.74 7.52
N ARG A 230 2.66 -6.71 8.65
CA ARG A 230 3.22 -7.10 9.95
C ARG A 230 3.72 -8.53 9.98
N TYR A 231 2.95 -9.49 9.48
CA TYR A 231 3.34 -10.90 9.49
C TYR A 231 4.64 -11.13 8.70
N VAL A 232 4.77 -10.49 7.54
CA VAL A 232 5.99 -10.53 6.71
C VAL A 232 7.17 -9.84 7.40
N LEU A 233 6.95 -8.66 7.99
CA LEU A 233 8.00 -7.87 8.63
C LEU A 233 8.49 -8.45 9.96
N VAL A 234 7.64 -9.16 10.71
CA VAL A 234 8.01 -9.86 11.96
C VAL A 234 8.88 -11.09 11.69
N ARG A 235 8.72 -11.73 10.53
CA ARG A 235 9.54 -12.88 10.11
C ARG A 235 10.91 -12.50 9.57
N SER A 236 11.20 -11.22 9.38
CA SER A 236 12.53 -10.77 8.98
C SER A 236 13.46 -10.82 10.21
N PRO A 237 14.49 -11.70 10.25
CA PRO A 237 15.42 -11.71 11.36
C PRO A 237 16.13 -10.35 11.46
N PRO A 238 16.40 -9.85 12.68
CA PRO A 238 17.19 -8.63 12.85
C PRO A 238 18.53 -8.80 12.13
N SER A 239 18.90 -7.82 11.31
CA SER A 239 20.19 -7.77 10.65
C SER A 239 21.30 -7.82 11.71
N ILE A 240 22.14 -8.85 11.65
CA ILE A 240 23.38 -8.98 12.41
C ILE A 240 24.30 -7.84 11.95
N THR A 241 24.16 -6.66 12.54
CA THR A 241 25.06 -5.52 12.29
C THR A 241 25.18 -4.65 13.54
N ASP A 242 25.16 -5.28 14.71
CA ASP A 242 25.44 -4.60 15.99
C ASP A 242 26.27 -5.46 16.97
N SER A 243 26.97 -6.48 16.46
CA SER A 243 27.90 -7.29 17.24
C SER A 243 29.28 -7.24 16.60
N GLY A 244 30.05 -6.19 16.89
CA GLY A 244 31.41 -6.10 16.39
C GLY A 244 32.10 -4.75 16.61
N GLN A 245 31.95 -4.12 17.77
CA GLN A 245 33.06 -3.31 18.27
C GLN A 245 34.07 -4.28 18.89
N PRO A 246 35.30 -4.42 18.36
CA PRO A 246 36.37 -5.00 19.13
C PRO A 246 36.63 -4.04 20.29
N THR A 247 36.42 -4.50 21.52
CA THR A 247 36.96 -3.86 22.71
C THR A 247 38.47 -3.65 22.52
N PRO A 248 39.02 -2.46 22.83
CA PRO A 248 40.45 -2.21 22.68
C PRO A 248 41.24 -3.19 23.57
N PRO A 249 42.41 -3.68 23.12
CA PRO A 249 43.24 -4.55 23.94
C PRO A 249 43.69 -3.80 25.19
N ASP A 250 43.36 -4.41 26.32
CA ASP A 250 43.71 -4.01 27.66
C ASP A 250 45.23 -3.80 27.77
N THR A 251 45.63 -2.57 28.08
CA THR A 251 47.04 -2.19 28.26
C THR A 251 47.59 -2.88 29.51
N ALA A 252 48.39 -3.94 29.31
CA ALA A 252 49.13 -4.59 30.38
C ALA A 252 50.12 -3.60 31.06
N PRO A 253 50.30 -3.67 32.40
CA PRO A 253 51.19 -2.78 33.11
C PRO A 253 52.66 -3.11 32.83
N LYS A 254 53.42 -2.12 32.31
CA LYS A 254 54.89 -2.16 32.24
C LYS A 254 55.48 -2.28 33.65
N LYS A 255 55.95 -3.48 34.02
CA LYS A 255 56.94 -3.67 35.08
C LYS A 255 58.20 -2.90 34.68
N ARG A 256 58.52 -1.83 35.42
CA ARG A 256 59.86 -1.22 35.40
C ARG A 256 60.78 -2.12 36.23
N GLU A 257 61.65 -2.88 35.57
CA GLU A 257 62.82 -3.43 36.22
C GLU A 257 63.80 -2.28 36.53
N LYS A 258 64.12 -2.15 37.81
CA LYS A 258 65.31 -1.48 38.32
C LYS A 258 66.27 -2.58 38.74
N CYS A 259 67.37 -2.74 38.02
CA CYS A 259 68.75 -2.90 38.52
C CYS A 259 69.65 -3.23 37.33
#